data_AF-A0A926IJT2-F1
#
_entry.id   AF-A0A926IJT2-F1
#
_cell.length_a   1.000
_cell.length_b   1.000
_cell.length_c   1.000
_cell.angle_alpha   90.00
_cell.angle_beta   90.00
_cell.angle_gamma   90.00
#
_symmetry.space_group_name_H-M   'P 1'
#
loop_
_entity.id
_entity.type
_entity.pdbx_description
1 polymer ?
#
loop_
_entity_poly.entity_id
_entity_poly.type
_entity_poly.pdbx_seq_one_letter_code
_entity_poly.pdbx_strand_id
1 'polypeptide(L)'
;MVNIYTFAMEKILELREIKEKNVMEEFALSQNELLHQELILTRLNNQYESAKEKGLEVMDIYELRQHDLYKHSLEDRIEKQEELIKLQNDELEKIRLDLVDAQKERKIMENLKEKDFDTYKENVKSLEQKELDEMAILRFNKA
;
A
#
# COMPACT_ATOMS: atom_id res chain seq x y z
N MET A 1 12.78 37.89 -18.06
CA MET A 1 13.19 36.65 -17.35
C MET A 1 11.97 35.76 -17.31
N VAL A 2 12.03 34.55 -17.87
CA VAL A 2 10.92 33.59 -17.77
C VAL A 2 10.86 33.14 -16.33
N ASN A 3 9.84 33.55 -15.59
CA ASN A 3 9.62 33.04 -14.23
C ASN A 3 9.13 31.59 -14.37
N ILE A 4 9.97 30.64 -13.98
CA ILE A 4 9.58 29.23 -13.93
C ILE A 4 8.71 29.07 -12.68
N TYR A 5 7.50 28.54 -12.83
CA TYR A 5 6.61 28.27 -11.71
C TYR A 5 7.28 27.29 -10.73
N THR A 6 7.20 27.60 -9.44
CA THR A 6 7.68 26.73 -8.37
C THR A 6 6.62 26.66 -7.29
N PHE A 7 6.26 25.44 -6.89
CA PHE A 7 5.32 25.23 -5.82
C PHE A 7 6.04 25.33 -4.47
N ALA A 8 5.53 26.17 -3.57
CA ALA A 8 6.20 26.45 -2.30
C ALA A 8 6.40 25.21 -1.41
N MET A 9 5.53 24.21 -1.54
CA MET A 9 5.55 22.98 -0.73
C MET A 9 6.04 21.75 -1.51
N GLU A 10 6.83 21.93 -2.58
CA GLU A 10 7.33 20.84 -3.41
C GLU A 10 8.07 19.76 -2.60
N LYS A 11 8.94 20.16 -1.66
CA LYS A 11 9.66 19.23 -0.78
C LYS A 11 8.73 18.42 0.12
N ILE A 12 7.60 19.02 0.54
CA ILE A 12 6.62 18.31 1.38
C ILE A 12 5.88 17.29 0.53
N LEU A 13 5.52 17.63 -0.70
CA LEU A 13 4.91 16.69 -1.65
C LEU A 13 5.82 15.48 -1.90
N GLU A 14 7.11 15.72 -2.18
CA GLU A 14 8.12 14.67 -2.36
C GLU A 14 8.23 13.75 -1.13
N LEU A 15 8.24 14.32 0.09
CA LEU A 15 8.24 13.52 1.31
C LEU A 15 6.98 12.65 1.45
N ARG A 16 5.81 13.12 1.00
CA ARG A 16 4.56 12.34 1.01
C ARG A 16 4.59 11.21 -0.03
N GLU A 17 5.14 11.47 -1.21
CA GLU A 17 5.34 10.46 -2.25
C GLU A 17 6.28 9.34 -1.78
N ILE A 18 7.39 9.70 -1.13
CA ILE A 18 8.32 8.72 -0.53
C ILE A 18 7.61 7.91 0.56
N LYS A 19 6.84 8.57 1.44
CA LYS A 19 6.09 7.89 2.49
C LYS A 19 5.10 6.87 1.91
N GLU A 20 4.29 7.26 0.93
CA GLU A 20 3.36 6.35 0.26
C GLU A 20 4.08 5.16 -0.38
N LYS A 21 5.19 5.42 -1.07
CA LYS A 21 5.99 4.36 -1.69
C LYS A 21 6.50 3.36 -0.65
N ASN A 22 7.03 3.83 0.48
CA ASN A 22 7.55 2.96 1.53
C ASN A 22 6.44 2.07 2.13
N VAL A 23 5.27 2.66 2.43
CA VAL A 23 4.14 1.88 2.99
C VAL A 23 3.60 0.89 1.95
N MET A 24 3.61 1.24 0.67
CA MET A 24 3.23 0.32 -0.42
C MET A 24 4.20 -0.86 -0.53
N GLU A 25 5.50 -0.63 -0.40
CA GLU A 25 6.51 -1.69 -0.38
C GLU A 25 6.33 -2.62 0.83
N GLU A 26 6.09 -2.04 2.01
CA GLU A 26 5.80 -2.78 3.24
C GLU A 26 4.54 -3.65 3.10
N PHE A 27 3.46 -3.07 2.56
CA PHE A 27 2.21 -3.81 2.29
C PHE A 27 2.45 -5.00 1.36
N ALA A 28 3.20 -4.80 0.28
CA ALA A 28 3.50 -5.86 -0.68
C ALA A 28 4.33 -6.98 -0.05
N LEU A 29 5.32 -6.65 0.78
CA LEU A 29 6.13 -7.65 1.50
C LEU A 29 5.27 -8.45 2.48
N SER A 30 4.46 -7.77 3.30
CA SER A 30 3.57 -8.42 4.27
C SER A 30 2.52 -9.30 3.59
N GLN A 31 1.97 -8.87 2.46
CA GLN A 31 1.02 -9.67 1.68
C GLN A 31 1.66 -10.94 1.11
N ASN A 32 2.89 -10.85 0.59
CA ASN A 32 3.61 -12.02 0.09
C ASN A 32 3.92 -13.02 1.20
N GLU A 33 4.30 -12.54 2.38
CA GLU A 33 4.54 -13.39 3.54
C GLU A 33 3.26 -14.11 3.98
N LEU A 34 2.12 -13.39 4.04
CA LEU A 34 0.82 -13.98 4.36
C LEU A 34 0.46 -15.11 3.37
N LEU A 35 0.61 -14.87 2.07
CA LEU A 35 0.36 -15.89 1.04
C LEU A 35 1.25 -17.13 1.25
N HIS A 36 2.52 -16.94 1.63
CA HIS A 36 3.42 -18.03 1.94
C HIS A 36 2.94 -18.84 3.17
N GLN A 37 2.45 -18.17 4.22
CA GLN A 37 1.89 -18.83 5.39
C GLN A 37 0.61 -19.62 5.07
N GLU A 38 -0.27 -19.09 4.21
CA GLU A 38 -1.47 -19.80 3.73
C GLU A 38 -1.12 -21.07 2.93
N LEU A 39 -0.05 -21.03 2.14
CA LEU A 39 0.47 -22.22 1.44
C LEU A 39 0.99 -23.28 2.43
N ILE A 40 1.66 -22.86 3.50
CA ILE A 40 2.09 -23.77 4.57
C ILE A 40 0.87 -24.44 5.22
N LEU A 41 -0.14 -23.66 5.59
CA LEU A 41 -1.38 -24.18 6.17
C LEU A 41 -2.04 -25.22 5.24
N THR A 42 -2.16 -24.88 3.95
CA THR A 42 -2.70 -25.79 2.93
C THR A 42 -1.93 -27.11 2.89
N ARG A 43 -0.59 -27.05 2.95
CA ARG A 43 0.25 -28.25 2.98
C ARG A 43 0.04 -29.07 4.25
N LEU A 44 -0.08 -28.43 5.41
CA LEU A 44 -0.35 -29.11 6.68
C LEU A 44 -1.70 -29.83 6.66
N ASN A 45 -2.75 -29.16 6.15
CA ASN A 45 -4.07 -29.76 5.98
C ASN A 45 -4.04 -30.97 5.04
N ASN A 46 -3.33 -30.87 3.91
CA ASN A 46 -3.17 -32.01 3.00
C ASN A 46 -2.42 -33.19 3.67
N GLN A 47 -1.40 -32.91 4.49
CA GLN A 47 -0.70 -33.93 5.27
C GLN A 47 -1.60 -34.59 6.30
N TYR A 48 -2.46 -33.80 6.94
CA TYR A 48 -3.43 -34.28 7.92
C TYR A 48 -4.48 -35.20 7.29
N GLU A 49 -5.09 -34.79 6.17
CA GLU A 49 -6.04 -35.64 5.45
C GLU A 49 -5.37 -36.92 4.93
N SER A 50 -4.15 -36.83 4.40
CA SER A 50 -3.38 -38.02 4.01
C SER A 50 -3.08 -38.96 5.19
N ALA A 51 -2.81 -38.40 6.37
CA ALA A 51 -2.62 -39.20 7.57
C ALA A 51 -3.92 -39.90 7.95
N LYS A 52 -5.04 -39.18 7.95
CA LYS A 52 -6.37 -39.73 8.27
C LYS A 52 -6.76 -40.88 7.33
N GLU A 53 -6.49 -40.77 6.03
CA GLU A 53 -6.74 -41.86 5.07
C GLU A 53 -5.91 -43.11 5.37
N LYS A 54 -4.61 -42.96 5.68
CA LYS A 54 -3.75 -44.07 6.10
C LYS A 54 -4.23 -44.75 7.39
N GLY A 55 -4.92 -44.00 8.25
CA GLY A 55 -5.55 -44.50 9.47
C GLY A 55 -6.58 -45.63 9.25
N LEU A 56 -7.04 -45.81 8.00
CA LEU A 56 -8.03 -46.83 7.63
C LEU A 56 -7.40 -48.17 7.25
N GLU A 57 -6.07 -48.24 7.14
CA GLU A 57 -5.35 -49.48 6.84
C GLU A 57 -5.20 -50.37 8.09
N VAL A 58 -5.05 -51.68 7.88
CA VAL A 58 -4.79 -52.62 8.98
C VAL A 58 -3.37 -52.40 9.48
N MET A 59 -3.25 -51.89 10.70
CA MET A 59 -1.98 -51.57 11.38
C MET A 59 -1.85 -52.33 12.69
N ASP A 60 -0.61 -52.57 13.13
CA ASP A 60 -0.36 -53.08 14.47
C ASP A 60 -0.56 -52.01 15.55
N ILE A 61 -0.57 -52.42 16.83
CA ILE A 61 -0.82 -51.52 17.97
C ILE A 61 0.25 -50.42 18.10
N TYR A 62 1.49 -50.70 17.71
CA TYR A 62 2.57 -49.73 17.78
C TYR A 62 2.44 -48.70 16.65
N GLU A 63 2.16 -49.15 15.43
CA GLU A 63 1.89 -48.32 14.26
C GLU A 63 0.70 -47.39 14.50
N LEU A 64 -0.40 -47.91 15.06
CA LEU A 64 -1.57 -47.09 15.43
C LEU A 64 -1.22 -45.97 16.41
N ARG A 65 -0.40 -46.26 17.43
CA ARG A 65 0.03 -45.24 18.40
C ARG A 65 0.89 -44.16 17.75
N GLN A 66 1.83 -44.55 16.89
CA GLN A 66 2.68 -43.59 16.19
C GLN A 66 1.88 -42.72 15.23
N HIS A 67 0.90 -43.32 14.55
CA HIS A 67 -0.03 -42.64 13.67
C HIS A 67 -0.85 -41.58 14.42
N ASP A 68 -1.44 -41.93 15.57
CA ASP A 68 -2.21 -40.99 16.36
C ASP A 68 -1.35 -39.84 16.92
N LEU A 69 -0.13 -40.12 17.38
CA LEU A 69 0.81 -39.08 17.83
C LEU A 69 1.17 -38.10 16.69
N TYR A 70 1.42 -38.63 15.50
CA TYR A 70 1.70 -37.81 14.32
C TYR A 70 0.50 -36.94 13.95
N LYS A 71 -0.72 -37.49 13.99
CA LYS A 71 -1.96 -36.77 13.72
C LYS A 71 -2.16 -35.61 14.70
N HIS A 72 -2.02 -35.84 16.00
CA HIS A 72 -2.11 -34.78 17.01
C HIS A 72 -1.04 -33.71 16.79
N SER A 73 0.20 -34.11 16.45
CA SER A 73 1.24 -33.15 16.12
C SER A 73 0.91 -32.30 14.89
N LEU A 74 0.18 -32.82 13.90
CA LEU A 74 -0.29 -32.04 12.77
C LEU A 74 -1.41 -31.08 13.16
N GLU A 75 -2.36 -31.51 13.99
CA GLU A 75 -3.44 -30.65 14.53
C GLU A 75 -2.85 -29.45 15.27
N ASP A 76 -1.91 -29.68 16.20
CA ASP A 76 -1.23 -28.62 16.95
C ASP A 76 -0.50 -27.63 16.02
N ARG A 77 0.06 -28.11 14.91
CA ARG A 77 0.78 -27.28 13.93
C ARG A 77 -0.19 -26.47 13.07
N ILE A 78 -1.32 -27.06 12.70
CA ILE A 78 -2.39 -26.39 11.96
C ILE A 78 -2.95 -25.25 12.80
N GLU A 79 -3.31 -25.51 14.06
CA GLU A 79 -3.87 -24.49 14.97
C GLU A 79 -2.92 -23.29 15.13
N LYS A 80 -1.62 -23.55 15.36
CA LYS A 80 -0.60 -22.49 15.46
C LYS A 80 -0.43 -21.72 14.15
N GLN A 81 -0.52 -22.41 13.01
CA GLN A 81 -0.40 -21.78 11.70
C GLN A 81 -1.62 -20.88 11.39
N GLU A 82 -2.82 -21.31 11.78
CA GLU A 82 -4.04 -20.51 11.67
C GLU A 82 -3.98 -19.27 12.56
N GLU A 83 -3.49 -19.40 13.80
CA GLU A 83 -3.28 -18.25 14.70
C GLU A 83 -2.27 -17.26 14.11
N LEU A 84 -1.17 -17.74 13.55
CA LEU A 84 -0.17 -16.90 12.88
C LEU A 84 -0.77 -16.14 11.68
N ILE A 85 -1.51 -16.84 10.80
CA ILE A 85 -2.19 -16.24 9.65
C ILE A 85 -3.20 -15.17 10.11
N LYS A 86 -3.93 -15.42 11.19
CA LYS A 86 -4.85 -14.45 11.76
C LYS A 86 -4.13 -13.18 12.22
N LEU A 87 -3.04 -13.32 12.97
CA LEU A 87 -2.22 -12.18 13.43
C LEU A 87 -1.63 -11.40 12.26
N GLN A 88 -1.17 -12.09 11.22
CA GLN A 88 -0.64 -11.43 10.01
C GLN A 88 -1.71 -10.73 9.20
N ASN A 89 -2.93 -11.26 9.13
CA ASN A 89 -4.06 -10.58 8.51
C ASN A 89 -4.43 -9.30 9.26
N ASP A 90 -4.47 -9.36 10.60
CA ASP A 90 -4.75 -8.19 11.43
C ASP A 90 -3.68 -7.10 11.24
N GLU A 91 -2.41 -7.48 11.07
CA GLU A 91 -1.33 -6.55 10.79
C GLU A 91 -1.38 -5.99 9.36
N LEU A 92 -1.64 -6.84 8.37
CA LEU A 92 -1.78 -6.41 6.97
C LEU A 92 -2.92 -5.40 6.81
N GLU A 93 -4.01 -5.55 7.56
CA GLU A 93 -5.11 -4.59 7.57
C GLU A 93 -4.68 -3.22 8.13
N LYS A 94 -3.83 -3.18 9.17
CA LYS A 94 -3.28 -1.91 9.66
C LYS A 94 -2.42 -1.22 8.60
N ILE A 95 -1.52 -1.97 7.97
CA ILE A 95 -0.67 -1.46 6.89
C ILE A 95 -1.53 -0.96 5.72
N ARG A 96 -2.63 -1.65 5.41
CA ARG A 96 -3.59 -1.22 4.39
C ARG A 96 -4.20 0.14 4.71
N LEU A 97 -4.61 0.36 5.96
CA LEU A 97 -5.17 1.63 6.42
C LEU A 97 -4.11 2.74 6.35
N ASP A 98 -2.87 2.45 6.77
CA ASP A 98 -1.76 3.40 6.66
C ASP A 98 -1.45 3.77 5.21
N LEU A 99 -1.55 2.82 4.28
CA LEU A 99 -1.38 3.06 2.85
C LEU A 99 -2.47 4.01 2.31
N VAL A 100 -3.73 3.78 2.69
CA VAL A 100 -4.86 4.64 2.30
C VAL A 100 -4.65 6.06 2.82
N ASP A 101 -4.20 6.22 4.06
CA ASP A 101 -3.92 7.52 4.64
C ASP A 101 -2.74 8.21 3.94
N ALA A 102 -1.65 7.49 3.65
CA ALA A 102 -0.51 8.04 2.91
C ALA A 102 -0.91 8.52 1.50
N GLN A 103 -1.73 7.74 0.79
CA GLN A 103 -2.30 8.11 -0.51
C GLN A 103 -3.14 9.38 -0.43
N LYS A 104 -4.00 9.48 0.60
CA LYS A 104 -4.83 10.66 0.83
C LYS A 104 -3.97 11.90 1.11
N GLU A 105 -2.96 11.77 1.96
CA GLU A 105 -2.03 12.87 2.27
C GLU A 105 -1.29 13.37 1.03
N ARG A 106 -0.77 12.48 0.18
CA ARG A 106 -0.17 12.86 -1.11
C ARG A 106 -1.19 13.57 -2.00
N LYS A 107 -2.40 13.01 -2.15
CA LYS A 107 -3.42 13.56 -3.05
C LYS A 107 -3.86 14.97 -2.63
N ILE A 108 -3.93 15.24 -1.33
CA ILE A 108 -4.18 16.59 -0.81
C ILE A 108 -3.10 17.56 -1.29
N MET A 109 -1.82 17.17 -1.21
CA MET A 109 -0.70 18.01 -1.65
C MET A 109 -0.69 18.25 -3.16
N GLU A 110 -1.01 17.22 -3.97
CA GLU A 110 -1.17 17.38 -5.42
C GLU A 110 -2.27 18.39 -5.76
N ASN A 111 -3.44 18.26 -5.12
CA ASN A 111 -4.56 19.17 -5.34
C ASN A 111 -4.22 20.61 -4.95
N LEU A 112 -3.41 20.81 -3.89
CA LEU A 112 -2.90 22.13 -3.51
C LEU A 112 -1.96 22.71 -4.57
N LYS A 113 -1.05 21.87 -5.10
CA LYS A 113 -0.12 22.26 -6.16
C LYS A 113 -0.84 22.64 -7.46
N GLU A 114 -1.90 21.90 -7.82
CA GLU A 114 -2.73 22.21 -8.99
C GLU A 114 -3.43 23.57 -8.83
N LYS A 115 -4.05 23.83 -7.66
CA LYS A 115 -4.71 25.11 -7.37
C LYS A 115 -3.74 26.29 -7.36
N ASP A 116 -2.55 26.11 -6.78
CA ASP A 116 -1.51 27.13 -6.76
C ASP A 116 -1.04 27.46 -8.19
N PHE A 117 -0.90 26.42 -9.02
CA PHE A 117 -0.52 26.58 -10.42
C PHE A 117 -1.60 27.31 -11.24
N ASP A 118 -2.87 27.02 -11.03
CA ASP A 118 -3.95 27.72 -11.70
C ASP A 118 -4.01 29.19 -11.28
N THR A 119 -3.83 29.48 -9.99
CA THR A 119 -3.72 30.85 -9.47
C THR A 119 -2.53 31.59 -10.11
N TYR A 120 -1.38 30.93 -10.24
CA TYR A 120 -0.21 31.47 -10.94
C TYR A 120 -0.54 31.83 -12.39
N LYS A 121 -1.22 30.96 -13.15
CA LYS A 121 -1.61 31.24 -14.54
C LYS A 121 -2.55 32.45 -14.63
N GLU A 122 -3.53 32.56 -13.74
CA GLU A 122 -4.45 33.69 -13.73
C GLU A 122 -3.73 35.02 -13.47
N ASN A 123 -2.79 35.02 -12.52
CA ASN A 123 -1.97 36.19 -12.22
C ASN A 123 -1.10 36.61 -13.40
N VAL A 124 -0.44 35.65 -14.07
CA VAL A 124 0.37 35.94 -15.28
C VAL A 124 -0.50 36.56 -16.37
N LYS A 125 -1.67 35.96 -16.66
CA LYS A 125 -2.61 36.52 -17.65
C LYS A 125 -3.07 37.93 -17.30
N SER A 126 -3.36 38.19 -16.01
CA SER A 126 -3.78 39.52 -15.55
C SER A 126 -2.66 40.55 -15.69
N LEU A 127 -1.41 40.18 -15.42
CA LEU A 127 -0.24 41.04 -15.61
C LEU A 127 -0.01 41.35 -17.09
N GLU A 128 -0.03 40.32 -17.95
CA GLU A 128 0.11 40.49 -19.41
C GLU A 128 -0.98 41.41 -19.97
N GLN A 129 -2.22 41.27 -19.51
CA GLN A 129 -3.32 42.14 -19.95
C GLN A 129 -3.10 43.60 -19.52
N LYS A 130 -2.66 43.85 -18.29
CA LYS A 130 -2.34 45.20 -17.81
C LYS A 130 -1.21 45.84 -18.62
N GLU A 131 -0.15 45.08 -18.93
CA GLU A 131 0.94 45.57 -19.75
C GLU A 131 0.47 45.96 -21.16
N LEU A 132 -0.42 45.17 -21.77
CA LEU A 132 -1.01 45.48 -23.08
C LEU A 132 -1.87 46.76 -23.04
N ASP A 133 -2.70 46.93 -22.00
CA ASP A 133 -3.54 48.12 -21.82
C ASP A 133 -2.67 49.38 -21.63
N GLU A 134 -1.61 49.31 -20.83
CA GLU A 134 -0.66 50.41 -20.64
C GLU A 134 0.06 50.78 -21.95
N MET A 135 0.50 49.79 -22.74
CA MET A 135 1.09 50.04 -24.05
C MET A 135 0.11 50.71 -25.02
N ALA A 136 -1.17 50.33 -24.99
CA ALA A 136 -2.20 50.94 -25.81
C ALA A 136 -2.42 52.42 -25.44
N ILE A 137 -2.51 52.74 -24.15
CA ILE A 137 -2.63 54.11 -23.64
C ILE A 137 -1.42 54.96 -24.04
N LEU A 138 -0.20 54.43 -23.92
CA LEU A 138 1.03 55.13 -24.30
C LEU A 138 1.11 55.40 -25.81
N ARG A 139 0.59 54.50 -26.65
CA ARG A 139 0.49 54.72 -28.10
C ARG A 139 -0.56 55.78 -28.44
N PHE A 140 -1.70 55.76 -27.75
CA PHE A 140 -2.80 56.70 -28.00
C PHE A 140 -2.44 58.14 -27.58
N ASN A 141 -1.71 58.32 -26.48
CA ASN A 141 -1.25 59.63 -26.01
C ASN A 141 -0.06 60.23 -26.79
N LYS A 142 0.55 59.47 -27.71
CA LYS A 142 1.62 59.94 -28.59
C LYS A 142 1.16 60.31 -30.02
N ALA A 143 -0.13 60.11 -30.32
CA ALA A 143 -0.78 60.53 -31.56
C ALA A 143 -1.53 61.86 -31.34
#